data_AF-A0A497BU17-F1
#
_entry.id   AF-A0A497BU17-F1
#
_cell.length_a   1.000
_cell.length_b   1.000
_cell.length_c   1.000
_cell.angle_alpha   90.00
_cell.angle_beta   90.00
_cell.angle_gamma   90.00
#
_symmetry.space_group_name_H-M   'P 1'
#
loop_
_entity.id
_entity.type
_entity.pdbx_description
1 polymer ?
#
loop_
_entity_poly.entity_id
_entity_poly.type
_entity_poly.pdbx_seq_one_letter_code
_entity_poly.pdbx_strand_id
1 'polypeptide(L)'
;MCNLVTLLQSIPPYWETARKFFNEQIGDLDNPEDVERMKRQSPLFSADKITAPLLVVQGANDPRCKMPESQQIVIAMRDLGREVEYLVAADEGHGFAGTDNRTAFQVAMEKFWSKHLGGRFQEDVTPSVQEALDAMWIPVETVVLEEVTGDIEAAKTAPLPAVDTSNLAPMNLEYASKAVVRGQEVDMAVTVVCAQAKRGDQDVWRVISEQTGPMGAAVDTFDVDYNSLLPVYRGIKQGGTTVTVNYSETEINGSINMPGREMPLTSELEAPVYGSETALDLVLASLPLAPGYATTLRTFDVLTQSVKIMSLGVAGVEEVTVPAGTFEAYKVELKNMDGEPGGGTVYVSTAAGHQKVRSVMELPAMMGGGTVTSELQAVK
;
A
#
# COMPACT_ATOMS: atom_id res chain seq x y z
N MET A 1 17.30 8.75 5.18
CA MET A 1 17.78 7.58 5.93
C MET A 1 18.43 8.04 7.23
N CYS A 2 17.92 7.60 8.38
CA CYS A 2 18.49 7.98 9.68
C CYS A 2 18.79 6.79 10.60
N ASN A 3 18.25 5.61 10.28
CA ASN A 3 18.44 4.37 11.03
C ASN A 3 18.76 3.22 10.07
N LEU A 4 20.02 2.77 10.10
CA LEU A 4 20.55 1.74 9.21
C LEU A 4 19.90 0.37 9.47
N VAL A 5 19.46 0.11 10.70
CA VAL A 5 18.81 -1.17 11.06
C VAL A 5 17.45 -1.27 10.39
N THR A 6 16.59 -0.26 10.59
CA THR A 6 15.23 -0.23 10.01
C THR A 6 15.26 -0.10 8.49
N LEU A 7 16.27 0.55 7.92
CA LEU A 7 16.50 0.53 6.47
C LEU A 7 16.64 -0.91 5.95
N LEU A 8 17.56 -1.71 6.51
CA LEU A 8 17.81 -3.07 6.03
C LEU A 8 16.61 -4.00 6.29
N GLN A 9 15.87 -3.77 7.38
CA GLN A 9 14.63 -4.47 7.67
C GLN A 9 13.55 -4.17 6.61
N SER A 10 13.51 -2.93 6.10
CA SER A 10 12.54 -2.49 5.10
C SER A 10 12.85 -2.93 3.66
N ILE A 11 13.99 -3.59 3.40
CA ILE A 11 14.32 -4.08 2.05
C ILE A 11 13.34 -5.19 1.67
N PRO A 12 12.60 -5.06 0.55
CA PRO A 12 11.66 -6.09 0.15
C PRO A 12 12.34 -7.43 -0.20
N PRO A 13 11.68 -8.59 0.01
CA PRO A 13 12.25 -9.90 -0.33
C PRO A 13 12.70 -10.03 -1.79
N TYR A 14 11.96 -9.43 -2.73
CA TYR A 14 12.29 -9.46 -4.17
C TYR A 14 13.56 -8.66 -4.55
N TRP A 15 14.20 -7.98 -3.60
CA TRP A 15 15.50 -7.29 -3.74
C TRP A 15 16.68 -8.13 -3.24
N GLU A 16 16.58 -9.46 -3.22
CA GLU A 16 17.58 -10.37 -2.65
C GLU A 16 19.04 -10.09 -3.13
N THR A 17 19.23 -9.80 -4.43
CA THR A 17 20.55 -9.43 -4.96
C THR A 17 21.07 -8.13 -4.35
N ALA A 18 20.20 -7.13 -4.20
CA ALA A 18 20.56 -5.86 -3.56
C ALA A 18 20.77 -6.04 -2.04
N ARG A 19 20.03 -6.94 -1.38
CA ARG A 19 20.23 -7.28 0.03
C ARG A 19 21.65 -7.76 0.30
N LYS A 20 22.19 -8.67 -0.53
CA LYS A 20 23.59 -9.12 -0.38
C LYS A 20 24.59 -7.98 -0.48
N PHE A 21 24.40 -7.10 -1.45
CA PHE A 21 25.22 -5.89 -1.60
C PHE A 21 25.12 -4.96 -0.38
N PHE A 22 23.92 -4.74 0.15
CA PHE A 22 23.73 -3.92 1.34
C PHE A 22 24.30 -4.56 2.61
N ASN A 23 24.21 -5.88 2.76
CA ASN A 23 24.83 -6.60 3.87
C ASN A 23 26.35 -6.40 3.87
N GLU A 24 26.99 -6.45 2.70
CA GLU A 24 28.43 -6.20 2.56
C GLU A 24 28.82 -4.74 2.87
N GLN A 25 27.99 -3.76 2.48
CA GLN A 25 28.33 -2.33 2.64
C GLN A 25 27.94 -1.73 3.99
N ILE A 26 26.82 -2.16 4.56
CA ILE A 26 26.22 -1.56 5.76
C ILE A 26 26.42 -2.51 6.95
N GLY A 27 26.04 -3.76 6.78
CA GLY A 27 26.17 -4.83 7.78
C GLY A 27 25.06 -5.85 7.67
N ASP A 28 25.28 -7.00 8.29
CA ASP A 28 24.30 -8.08 8.31
C ASP A 28 23.38 -7.99 9.55
N LEU A 29 22.07 -8.06 9.34
CA LEU A 29 21.09 -8.07 10.44
C LEU A 29 21.16 -9.36 11.27
N ASP A 30 21.64 -10.46 10.69
CA ASP A 30 21.79 -11.73 11.38
C ASP A 30 23.07 -11.78 12.24
N ASN A 31 23.94 -10.76 12.14
CA ASN A 31 25.14 -10.63 12.94
C ASN A 31 24.95 -9.56 14.05
N PRO A 32 24.90 -9.93 15.33
CA PRO A 32 24.73 -8.99 16.44
C PRO A 32 25.78 -7.88 16.49
N GLU A 33 27.03 -8.16 16.13
CA GLU A 33 28.10 -7.16 16.13
C GLU A 33 27.88 -6.08 15.07
N ASP A 34 27.35 -6.48 13.91
CA ASP A 34 26.99 -5.58 12.82
C ASP A 34 25.77 -4.74 13.17
N VAL A 35 24.77 -5.32 13.83
CA VAL A 35 23.61 -4.59 14.35
C VAL A 35 24.05 -3.49 15.33
N GLU A 36 24.93 -3.81 16.27
CA GLU A 36 25.46 -2.80 17.20
C GLU A 36 26.31 -1.75 16.50
N ARG A 37 27.10 -2.12 15.47
CA ARG A 37 27.82 -1.15 14.62
C ARG A 37 26.85 -0.22 13.89
N MET A 38 25.80 -0.76 13.28
CA MET A 38 24.79 0.00 12.57
C MET A 38 24.06 0.99 13.49
N LYS A 39 23.68 0.57 14.71
CA LYS A 39 23.12 1.49 15.70
C LYS A 39 24.09 2.61 16.05
N ARG A 40 25.37 2.32 16.31
CA ARG A 40 26.35 3.37 16.62
C ARG A 40 26.55 4.36 15.47
N GLN A 41 26.41 3.93 14.21
CA GLN A 41 26.62 4.75 13.01
C GLN A 41 25.35 5.47 12.54
N SER A 42 24.18 5.05 12.99
CA SER A 42 22.90 5.63 12.57
C SER A 42 22.71 7.03 13.15
N PRO A 43 22.45 8.06 12.30
CA PRO A 43 22.22 9.43 12.76
C PRO A 43 21.16 9.56 13.86
N LEU A 44 20.12 8.74 13.82
CA LEU A 44 19.02 8.76 14.81
C LEU A 44 19.53 8.63 16.25
N PHE A 45 20.45 7.69 16.52
CA PHE A 45 20.96 7.44 17.88
C PHE A 45 22.08 8.42 18.28
N SER A 46 22.34 9.44 17.46
CA SER A 46 23.21 10.58 17.80
C SER A 46 22.50 11.92 17.55
N ALA A 47 21.16 11.93 17.53
CA ALA A 47 20.36 13.13 17.30
C ALA A 47 20.61 14.22 18.36
N ASP A 48 20.95 13.83 19.59
CA ASP A 48 21.33 14.73 20.69
C ASP A 48 22.55 15.61 20.36
N LYS A 49 23.43 15.12 19.47
CA LYS A 49 24.64 15.80 19.01
C LYS A 49 24.39 16.74 17.83
N ILE A 50 23.19 16.73 17.25
CA ILE A 50 22.85 17.63 16.14
C ILE A 50 22.53 19.00 16.73
N THR A 51 23.38 19.98 16.40
CA THR A 51 23.23 21.38 16.86
C THR A 51 22.81 22.33 15.76
N ALA A 52 22.94 21.93 14.49
CA ALA A 52 22.53 22.73 13.35
C ALA A 52 21.02 22.54 13.09
N PRO A 53 20.31 23.59 12.63
CA PRO A 53 18.96 23.46 12.11
C PRO A 53 18.91 22.46 10.95
N LEU A 54 17.82 21.69 10.83
CA LEU A 54 17.63 20.74 9.74
C LEU A 54 16.40 21.06 8.88
N LEU A 55 16.56 20.96 7.56
CA LEU A 55 15.45 20.83 6.63
C LEU A 55 15.43 19.36 6.16
N VAL A 56 14.35 18.65 6.46
CA VAL A 56 14.15 17.26 6.06
C VAL A 56 13.12 17.22 4.93
N VAL A 57 13.44 16.54 3.83
CA VAL A 57 12.59 16.45 2.64
C VAL A 57 12.45 15.01 2.22
N GLN A 58 11.22 14.57 1.94
CA GLN A 58 10.88 13.18 1.65
C GLN A 58 9.80 13.08 0.58
N GLY A 59 9.86 12.06 -0.29
CA GLY A 59 8.70 11.64 -1.08
C GLY A 59 7.92 10.56 -0.34
N ALA A 60 6.59 10.69 -0.27
CA ALA A 60 5.75 9.74 0.46
C ALA A 60 5.81 8.31 -0.10
N ASN A 61 6.05 8.18 -1.42
CA ASN A 61 6.08 6.91 -2.12
C ASN A 61 7.51 6.42 -2.39
N ASP A 62 8.51 6.83 -1.59
CA ASP A 62 9.90 6.40 -1.78
C ASP A 62 10.06 4.90 -1.49
N PRO A 63 10.34 4.05 -2.51
CA PRO A 63 10.47 2.62 -2.28
C PRO A 63 11.82 2.24 -1.68
N ARG A 64 12.82 3.13 -1.67
CA ARG A 64 14.22 2.86 -1.29
C ARG A 64 14.54 3.29 0.13
N CYS A 65 14.00 4.42 0.57
CA CYS A 65 14.15 4.94 1.92
C CYS A 65 12.76 5.36 2.40
N LYS A 66 12.08 4.44 3.10
CA LYS A 66 10.68 4.61 3.50
C LYS A 66 10.50 5.87 4.35
N MET A 67 9.35 6.53 4.20
CA MET A 67 9.02 7.77 4.91
C MET A 67 9.25 7.72 6.43
N PRO A 68 9.00 6.59 7.16
CA PRO A 68 9.31 6.48 8.58
C PRO A 68 10.77 6.78 8.95
N GLU A 69 11.73 6.62 8.03
CA GLU A 69 13.12 7.02 8.23
C GLU A 69 13.27 8.53 8.39
N SER A 70 12.52 9.33 7.64
CA SER A 70 12.55 10.79 7.78
C SER A 70 11.76 11.25 9.01
N GLN A 71 10.65 10.59 9.32
CA GLN A 71 9.84 10.91 10.50
C GLN A 71 10.58 10.65 11.81
N GLN A 72 11.33 9.55 11.92
CA GLN A 72 12.14 9.21 13.09
C GLN A 72 13.08 10.36 13.50
N ILE A 73 13.83 10.94 12.55
CA ILE A 73 14.77 12.02 12.86
C ILE A 73 14.06 13.35 13.14
N VAL A 74 12.94 13.63 12.45
CA VAL A 74 12.12 14.83 12.71
C VAL A 74 11.56 14.80 14.13
N ILE A 75 11.01 13.66 14.55
CA ILE A 75 10.50 13.44 15.91
C ILE A 75 11.63 13.59 16.93
N ALA A 76 12.79 12.95 16.71
CA ALA A 76 13.91 13.07 17.63
C ALA A 76 14.38 14.52 17.79
N MET A 77 14.49 15.27 16.68
CA MET A 77 14.87 16.69 16.72
C MET A 77 13.83 17.55 17.44
N ARG A 78 12.54 17.34 17.16
CA ARG A 78 11.42 18.01 17.85
C ARG A 78 11.44 17.75 19.36
N ASP A 79 11.56 16.49 19.76
CA ASP A 79 11.52 16.09 21.17
C ASP A 79 12.73 16.62 21.96
N LEU A 80 13.85 16.84 21.27
CA LEU A 80 15.04 17.51 21.80
C LEU A 80 14.95 19.06 21.76
N GLY A 81 13.85 19.63 21.27
CA GLY A 81 13.66 21.06 21.12
C GLY A 81 14.62 21.71 20.11
N ARG A 82 15.07 20.97 19.10
CA ARG A 82 15.95 21.45 18.03
C ARG A 82 15.13 21.98 16.85
N GLU A 83 15.70 22.95 16.14
CA GLU A 83 15.06 23.50 14.93
C GLU A 83 15.06 22.47 13.81
N VAL A 84 13.87 22.09 13.36
CA VAL A 84 13.65 21.18 12.24
C VAL A 84 12.43 21.62 11.43
N GLU A 85 12.57 21.62 10.10
CA GLU A 85 11.50 21.86 9.13
C GLU A 85 11.30 20.58 8.31
N TYR A 86 10.05 20.23 7.97
CA TYR A 86 9.73 18.97 7.31
C TYR A 86 8.82 19.17 6.09
N LEU A 87 9.26 18.63 4.96
CA LEU A 87 8.55 18.65 3.68
C LEU A 87 8.31 17.22 3.19
N VAL A 88 7.06 16.90 2.85
CA VAL A 88 6.67 15.61 2.27
C VAL A 88 5.87 15.82 1.00
N ALA A 89 6.42 15.38 -0.13
CA ALA A 89 5.68 15.36 -1.40
C ALA A 89 4.87 14.07 -1.51
N ALA A 90 3.54 14.18 -1.42
CA ALA A 90 2.61 13.06 -1.35
C ALA A 90 2.56 12.20 -2.62
N ASP A 91 2.90 12.76 -3.78
CA ASP A 91 2.86 12.13 -5.09
C ASP A 91 4.25 11.78 -5.65
N GLU A 92 5.30 11.97 -4.85
CA GLU A 92 6.69 11.72 -5.24
C GLU A 92 7.30 10.49 -4.55
N GLY A 93 8.40 9.98 -5.13
CA GLY A 93 9.18 8.87 -4.60
C GLY A 93 10.57 9.29 -4.12
N HIS A 94 11.59 8.46 -4.38
CA HIS A 94 12.98 8.70 -3.93
C HIS A 94 13.64 9.97 -4.49
N GLY A 95 13.10 10.51 -5.58
CA GLY A 95 13.46 11.81 -6.14
C GLY A 95 12.23 12.41 -6.77
N PHE A 96 12.23 13.73 -6.94
CA PHE A 96 11.06 14.46 -7.41
C PHE A 96 11.06 14.51 -8.95
N ALA A 97 10.05 13.88 -9.54
CA ALA A 97 9.84 13.86 -10.99
C ALA A 97 9.03 15.08 -11.45
N GLY A 98 8.08 15.55 -10.64
CA GLY A 98 7.23 16.70 -10.89
C GLY A 98 8.03 18.00 -10.89
N THR A 99 7.81 18.84 -11.91
CA THR A 99 8.53 20.12 -12.03
C THR A 99 8.15 21.09 -10.92
N ASP A 100 6.86 21.16 -10.56
CA ASP A 100 6.39 22.06 -9.50
C ASP A 100 6.93 21.62 -8.14
N ASN A 101 6.81 20.34 -7.77
CA ASN A 101 7.38 19.79 -6.53
C ASN A 101 8.91 20.00 -6.44
N ARG A 102 9.64 19.77 -7.53
CA ARG A 102 11.09 20.00 -7.57
C ARG A 102 11.45 21.47 -7.41
N THR A 103 10.67 22.37 -7.99
CA THR A 103 10.88 23.83 -7.84
C THR A 103 10.51 24.28 -6.43
N ALA A 104 9.41 23.77 -5.87
CA ALA A 104 8.98 24.05 -4.49
C ALA A 104 10.04 23.62 -3.48
N PHE A 105 10.65 22.43 -3.65
CA PHE A 105 11.79 22.00 -2.85
C PHE A 105 12.96 22.99 -2.91
N GLN A 106 13.34 23.46 -4.11
CA GLN A 106 14.44 24.43 -4.26
C GLN A 106 14.13 25.75 -3.56
N VAL A 107 12.90 26.24 -3.69
CA VAL A 107 12.43 27.47 -3.03
C VAL A 107 12.50 27.33 -1.51
N ALA A 108 12.01 26.21 -0.96
CA ALA A 108 12.09 25.95 0.46
C ALA A 108 13.54 25.86 0.97
N MET A 109 14.42 25.21 0.21
CA MET A 109 15.84 25.10 0.52
C MET A 109 16.54 26.46 0.51
N GLU A 110 16.27 27.32 -0.47
CA GLU A 110 16.81 28.69 -0.51
C GLU A 110 16.32 29.53 0.67
N LYS A 111 15.02 29.45 1.00
CA LYS A 111 14.42 30.15 2.14
C LYS A 111 15.03 29.68 3.48
N PHE A 112 15.21 28.37 3.64
CA PHE A 112 15.86 27.78 4.81
C PHE A 112 17.30 28.26 4.97
N TRP A 113 18.09 28.25 3.89
CA TRP A 113 19.44 28.79 3.93
C TRP A 113 19.47 30.29 4.21
N SER A 114 18.58 31.09 3.62
CA SER A 114 18.50 32.52 3.92
C SER A 114 18.19 32.79 5.39
N LYS A 115 17.27 32.02 5.99
CA LYS A 115 16.92 32.10 7.42
C LYS A 115 18.12 31.83 8.34
N HIS A 116 18.95 30.83 8.03
CA HIS A 116 20.00 30.36 8.93
C HIS A 116 21.42 30.85 8.60
N LEU A 117 21.69 31.18 7.34
CA LEU A 117 23.00 31.61 6.85
C LEU A 117 22.97 33.06 6.31
N GLY A 118 21.78 33.67 6.20
CA GLY A 118 21.59 34.96 5.55
C GLY A 118 21.62 34.86 4.02
N GLY A 119 21.54 36.02 3.36
CA GLY A 119 21.51 36.11 1.90
C GLY A 119 20.10 36.29 1.34
N ARG A 120 20.02 36.42 0.01
CA ARG A 120 18.76 36.64 -0.71
C ARG A 120 18.16 35.30 -1.10
N PHE A 121 16.84 35.21 -1.06
CA PHE A 121 16.05 34.14 -1.66
C PHE A 121 14.94 34.77 -2.50
N GLN A 122 14.37 34.00 -3.41
CA GLN A 122 13.24 34.45 -4.22
C GLN A 122 11.95 34.40 -3.38
N GLU A 123 11.30 35.55 -3.18
CA GLU A 123 10.05 35.64 -2.40
C GLU A 123 8.82 35.22 -3.22
N ASP A 124 8.80 35.56 -4.51
CA ASP A 124 7.66 35.27 -5.40
C ASP A 124 7.90 34.01 -6.22
N VAL A 125 6.90 33.13 -6.29
CA VAL A 125 6.88 31.94 -7.14
C VAL A 125 5.61 31.89 -7.97
N THR A 126 5.54 31.01 -8.97
CA THR A 126 4.29 30.78 -9.71
C THR A 126 3.22 30.20 -8.77
N PRO A 127 1.92 30.42 -9.05
CA PRO A 127 0.85 29.85 -8.22
C PRO A 127 0.93 28.33 -8.06
N SER A 128 1.31 27.59 -9.13
CA SER A 128 1.47 26.13 -9.08
C SER A 128 2.58 25.69 -8.12
N VAL A 129 3.69 26.43 -8.07
CA VAL A 129 4.81 26.15 -7.17
C VAL A 129 4.45 26.51 -5.74
N GLN A 130 3.70 27.59 -5.53
CA GLN A 130 3.21 27.94 -4.20
C GLN A 130 2.27 26.86 -3.65
N GLU A 131 1.34 26.37 -4.48
CA GLU A 131 0.42 25.29 -4.10
C GLU A 131 1.18 24.00 -3.74
N ALA A 132 2.18 23.62 -4.55
CA ALA A 132 3.04 22.47 -4.24
C ALA A 132 3.83 22.67 -2.93
N LEU A 133 4.38 23.87 -2.70
CA LEU A 133 5.12 24.21 -1.49
C LEU A 133 4.24 24.11 -0.24
N ASP A 134 3.03 24.66 -0.30
CA ASP A 134 2.07 24.63 0.80
C ASP A 134 1.59 23.20 1.07
N ALA A 135 1.32 22.41 0.02
CA ALA A 135 0.90 21.02 0.14
C ALA A 135 2.00 20.12 0.74
N MET A 136 3.26 20.43 0.48
CA MET A 136 4.39 19.67 1.00
C MET A 136 4.70 19.94 2.47
N TRP A 137 4.28 21.09 3.01
CA TRP A 137 4.68 21.50 4.36
C TRP A 137 3.94 20.70 5.43
N ILE A 138 4.69 19.95 6.25
CA ILE A 138 4.14 19.18 7.35
C ILE A 138 4.56 19.83 8.68
N PRO A 139 3.61 20.33 9.50
CA PRO A 139 3.92 20.80 10.85
C PRO A 139 4.58 19.68 11.67
N VAL A 140 5.76 19.93 12.22
CA VAL A 140 6.56 18.88 12.89
C VAL A 140 5.89 18.31 14.14
N GLU A 141 4.96 19.05 14.72
CA GLU A 141 4.11 18.69 15.85
C GLU A 141 3.07 17.63 15.50
N THR A 142 2.66 17.53 14.22
CA THR A 142 1.71 16.51 13.76
C THR A 142 2.41 15.22 13.34
N VAL A 143 3.74 15.23 13.23
CA VAL A 143 4.50 14.05 12.81
C VAL A 143 4.52 13.02 13.93
N VAL A 144 3.90 11.88 13.66
CA VAL A 144 3.95 10.70 14.50
C VAL A 144 4.46 9.53 13.66
N LEU A 145 5.24 8.65 14.27
CA LEU A 145 5.44 7.34 13.66
C LEU A 145 4.13 6.60 13.86
N GLU A 146 3.49 6.20 12.77
CA GLU A 146 2.43 5.22 12.90
C GLU A 146 3.06 3.97 13.52
N GLU A 147 2.64 3.63 14.75
CA GLU A 147 2.88 2.27 15.23
C GLU A 147 2.19 1.36 14.22
N VAL A 148 2.98 0.51 13.57
CA VAL A 148 2.41 -0.69 12.97
C VAL A 148 1.86 -1.49 14.15
N THR A 149 0.61 -1.25 14.46
CA THR A 149 -0.06 -1.86 15.59
C THR A 149 -0.24 -3.34 15.29
N GLY A 150 0.53 -4.17 16.00
CA GLY A 150 0.49 -5.63 15.90
C GLY A 150 1.86 -6.25 15.76
N ASP A 151 2.04 -7.42 16.36
CA ASP A 151 3.24 -8.23 16.23
C ASP A 151 3.28 -8.83 14.81
N ILE A 152 4.02 -8.18 13.89
CA ILE A 152 4.18 -8.63 12.49
C ILE A 152 4.70 -10.07 12.45
N GLU A 153 5.64 -10.42 13.33
CA GLU A 153 6.21 -11.76 13.37
C GLU A 153 5.15 -12.80 13.75
N ALA A 154 4.29 -12.50 14.73
CA ALA A 154 3.13 -13.33 15.02
C ALA A 154 2.13 -13.35 13.84
N ALA A 155 1.90 -12.21 13.18
CA ALA A 155 0.96 -12.07 12.08
C ALA A 155 1.40 -12.81 10.80
N LYS A 156 2.68 -13.15 10.63
CA LYS A 156 3.16 -14.00 9.51
C LYS A 156 2.51 -15.38 9.51
N THR A 157 2.27 -15.94 10.69
CA THR A 157 1.80 -17.33 10.85
C THR A 157 0.48 -17.48 11.60
N ALA A 158 -0.05 -16.40 12.18
CA ALA A 158 -1.34 -16.39 12.87
C ALA A 158 -2.47 -16.96 11.98
N PRO A 159 -3.49 -17.64 12.51
CA PRO A 159 -4.62 -18.08 11.71
C PRO A 159 -5.27 -16.90 10.96
N LEU A 160 -5.68 -17.11 9.70
CA LEU A 160 -6.48 -16.11 8.99
C LEU A 160 -7.84 -15.92 9.69
N PRO A 161 -8.40 -14.70 9.69
CA PRO A 161 -9.71 -14.45 10.28
C PRO A 161 -10.76 -15.31 9.58
N ALA A 162 -11.60 -15.99 10.36
CA ALA A 162 -12.66 -16.82 9.82
C ALA A 162 -13.68 -15.97 9.05
N VAL A 163 -14.14 -16.51 7.92
CA VAL A 163 -15.18 -15.90 7.07
C VAL A 163 -16.50 -16.66 7.22
N ASP A 164 -17.60 -15.93 7.08
CA ASP A 164 -18.95 -16.47 7.00
C ASP A 164 -19.51 -16.29 5.59
N THR A 165 -19.46 -17.36 4.79
CA THR A 165 -19.96 -17.36 3.41
C THR A 165 -21.46 -17.58 3.29
N SER A 166 -22.18 -17.75 4.41
CA SER A 166 -23.63 -18.00 4.39
C SER A 166 -24.45 -16.85 3.80
N ASN A 167 -23.90 -15.63 3.86
CA ASN A 167 -24.51 -14.42 3.31
C ASN A 167 -24.03 -14.10 1.89
N LEU A 168 -23.14 -14.91 1.30
CA LEU A 168 -22.69 -14.72 -0.07
C LEU A 168 -23.74 -15.24 -1.06
N ALA A 169 -24.04 -14.40 -2.04
CA ALA A 169 -24.90 -14.74 -3.17
C ALA A 169 -24.20 -14.36 -4.48
N PRO A 170 -24.56 -15.01 -5.60
CA PRO A 170 -24.11 -14.55 -6.90
C PRO A 170 -24.47 -13.07 -7.11
N MET A 171 -23.54 -12.30 -7.65
CA MET A 171 -23.69 -10.85 -7.80
C MET A 171 -23.00 -10.37 -9.08
N ASN A 172 -23.57 -9.32 -9.67
CA ASN A 172 -22.97 -8.58 -10.76
C ASN A 172 -22.90 -7.10 -10.37
N LEU A 173 -21.69 -6.57 -10.22
CA LEU A 173 -21.41 -5.25 -9.69
C LEU A 173 -20.69 -4.41 -10.74
N GLU A 174 -21.14 -3.18 -10.95
CA GLU A 174 -20.50 -2.23 -11.84
C GLU A 174 -19.88 -1.10 -11.03
N TYR A 175 -18.62 -0.75 -11.30
CA TYR A 175 -17.88 0.30 -10.63
C TYR A 175 -17.31 1.30 -11.63
N ALA A 176 -17.32 2.58 -11.24
CA ALA A 176 -16.47 3.59 -11.85
C ALA A 176 -15.28 3.80 -10.92
N SER A 177 -14.07 3.68 -11.45
CA SER A 177 -12.83 3.86 -10.70
C SER A 177 -12.01 4.99 -11.30
N LYS A 178 -11.44 5.83 -10.43
CA LYS A 178 -10.52 6.89 -10.79
C LYS A 178 -9.20 6.69 -10.06
N ALA A 179 -8.14 6.47 -10.82
CA ALA A 179 -6.77 6.44 -10.30
C ALA A 179 -6.12 7.82 -10.44
N VAL A 180 -5.46 8.29 -9.39
CA VAL A 180 -4.61 9.48 -9.39
C VAL A 180 -3.18 9.04 -9.17
N VAL A 181 -2.37 9.10 -10.22
CA VAL A 181 -0.97 8.64 -10.21
C VAL A 181 -0.09 9.80 -10.67
N ARG A 182 0.82 10.29 -9.82
CA ARG A 182 1.73 11.42 -10.13
C ARG A 182 0.99 12.65 -10.70
N GLY A 183 -0.14 12.99 -10.09
CA GLY A 183 -1.00 14.10 -10.52
C GLY A 183 -1.80 13.86 -11.80
N GLN A 184 -1.71 12.69 -12.43
CA GLN A 184 -2.52 12.33 -13.60
C GLN A 184 -3.75 11.52 -13.17
N GLU A 185 -4.92 11.91 -13.67
CA GLU A 185 -6.17 11.18 -13.46
C GLU A 185 -6.41 10.16 -14.60
N VAL A 186 -6.79 8.95 -14.22
CA VAL A 186 -7.15 7.86 -15.12
C VAL A 186 -8.48 7.27 -14.71
N ASP A 187 -9.49 7.45 -15.56
CA ASP A 187 -10.81 6.85 -15.38
C ASP A 187 -10.86 5.42 -15.94
N MET A 188 -11.57 4.56 -15.23
CA MET A 188 -11.70 3.13 -15.53
C MET A 188 -13.12 2.66 -15.20
N ALA A 189 -13.69 1.81 -16.04
CA ALA A 189 -14.92 1.10 -15.71
C ALA A 189 -14.58 -0.36 -15.38
N VAL A 190 -15.14 -0.87 -14.28
CA VAL A 190 -14.90 -2.23 -13.79
C VAL A 190 -16.24 -2.95 -13.61
N THR A 191 -16.37 -4.14 -14.17
CA THR A 191 -17.50 -5.04 -13.91
C THR A 191 -17.00 -6.25 -13.14
N VAL A 192 -17.66 -6.59 -12.04
CA VAL A 192 -17.32 -7.75 -11.21
C VAL A 192 -18.49 -8.72 -11.19
N VAL A 193 -18.26 -9.94 -11.66
CA VAL A 193 -19.23 -11.04 -11.58
C VAL A 193 -18.72 -12.07 -10.60
N CYS A 194 -19.48 -12.35 -9.55
CA CYS A 194 -19.22 -13.43 -8.61
C CYS A 194 -20.32 -14.49 -8.74
N ALA A 195 -19.93 -15.75 -8.94
CA ALA A 195 -20.87 -16.86 -9.06
C ALA A 195 -20.29 -18.16 -8.52
N GLN A 196 -21.17 -19.07 -8.10
CA GLN A 196 -20.78 -20.43 -7.74
C GLN A 196 -20.32 -21.18 -9.00
N ALA A 197 -19.20 -21.88 -8.89
CA ALA A 197 -18.61 -22.63 -9.98
C ALA A 197 -17.90 -23.88 -9.44
N LYS A 198 -17.31 -24.65 -10.36
CA LYS A 198 -16.39 -25.74 -10.04
C LYS A 198 -15.03 -25.49 -10.67
N ARG A 199 -13.97 -25.89 -9.96
CA ARG A 199 -12.62 -26.01 -10.49
C ARG A 199 -12.16 -27.45 -10.31
N GLY A 200 -12.24 -28.24 -11.38
CA GLY A 200 -12.20 -29.69 -11.26
C GLY A 200 -13.43 -30.18 -10.47
N ASP A 201 -13.18 -30.92 -9.39
CA ASP A 201 -14.26 -31.40 -8.50
C ASP A 201 -14.53 -30.47 -7.30
N GLN A 202 -13.68 -29.45 -7.08
CA GLN A 202 -13.82 -28.52 -5.97
C GLN A 202 -14.87 -27.44 -6.28
N ASP A 203 -15.79 -27.23 -5.34
CA ASP A 203 -16.74 -26.12 -5.38
C ASP A 203 -16.02 -24.80 -5.02
N VAL A 204 -16.23 -23.77 -5.83
CA VAL A 204 -15.55 -22.48 -5.70
C VAL A 204 -16.53 -21.33 -5.91
N TRP A 205 -16.20 -20.17 -5.35
CA TRP A 205 -16.70 -18.90 -5.87
C TRP A 205 -15.74 -18.41 -6.95
N ARG A 206 -16.27 -18.23 -8.17
CA ARG A 206 -15.54 -17.62 -9.28
C ARG A 206 -15.87 -16.14 -9.33
N VAL A 207 -14.85 -15.30 -9.17
CA VAL A 207 -14.93 -13.84 -9.25
C VAL A 207 -14.19 -13.40 -10.51
N ILE A 208 -14.92 -12.81 -11.46
CA ILE A 208 -14.37 -12.27 -12.72
C ILE A 208 -14.49 -10.76 -12.67
N SER A 209 -13.37 -10.07 -12.75
CA SER A 209 -13.27 -8.63 -12.89
C SER A 209 -12.87 -8.26 -14.32
N GLU A 210 -13.73 -7.54 -15.03
CA GLU A 210 -13.42 -6.97 -16.33
C GLU A 210 -13.23 -5.47 -16.21
N GLN A 211 -12.06 -4.98 -16.60
CA GLN A 211 -11.69 -3.58 -16.53
C GLN A 211 -11.49 -3.01 -17.92
N THR A 212 -11.97 -1.79 -18.14
CA THR A 212 -11.67 -1.00 -19.34
C THR A 212 -11.04 0.34 -18.94
N GLY A 213 -9.95 0.71 -19.62
CA GLY A 213 -9.22 1.95 -19.37
C GLY A 213 -8.16 2.23 -20.45
N PRO A 214 -7.33 3.28 -20.29
CA PRO A 214 -6.36 3.70 -21.30
C PRO A 214 -5.30 2.66 -21.68
N MET A 215 -5.01 1.72 -20.76
CA MET A 215 -4.08 0.60 -21.00
C MET A 215 -4.72 -0.59 -21.74
N GLY A 216 -5.97 -0.44 -22.20
CA GLY A 216 -6.76 -1.48 -22.84
C GLY A 216 -7.58 -2.30 -21.84
N ALA A 217 -8.35 -3.25 -22.36
CA ALA A 217 -9.17 -4.13 -21.54
C ALA A 217 -8.30 -5.15 -20.79
N ALA A 218 -8.65 -5.39 -19.52
CA ALA A 218 -8.07 -6.43 -18.68
C ALA A 218 -9.18 -7.31 -18.10
N VAL A 219 -8.89 -8.61 -17.96
CA VAL A 219 -9.76 -9.57 -17.28
C VAL A 219 -8.94 -10.26 -16.20
N ASP A 220 -9.43 -10.21 -14.97
CA ASP A 220 -8.90 -10.95 -13.83
C ASP A 220 -9.95 -11.97 -13.37
N THR A 221 -9.54 -13.22 -13.19
CA THR A 221 -10.40 -14.31 -12.73
C THR A 221 -9.78 -14.97 -11.51
N PHE A 222 -10.47 -14.87 -10.38
CA PHE A 222 -10.17 -15.63 -9.18
C PHE A 222 -11.14 -16.80 -9.04
N ASP A 223 -10.61 -17.97 -8.69
CA ASP A 223 -11.39 -19.03 -8.06
C ASP A 223 -10.96 -19.12 -6.61
N VAL A 224 -11.90 -18.96 -5.67
CA VAL A 224 -11.67 -19.12 -4.23
C VAL A 224 -12.53 -20.25 -3.70
N ASP A 225 -12.03 -20.98 -2.70
CA ASP A 225 -12.75 -22.07 -2.06
C ASP A 225 -14.13 -21.63 -1.56
N TYR A 226 -15.14 -22.47 -1.74
CA TYR A 226 -16.53 -22.11 -1.46
C TYR A 226 -16.80 -21.70 0.00
N ASN A 227 -16.12 -22.33 0.97
CA ASN A 227 -16.37 -22.12 2.39
C ASN A 227 -15.34 -21.19 3.03
N SER A 228 -14.06 -21.41 2.73
CA SER A 228 -12.97 -20.68 3.36
C SER A 228 -12.58 -19.41 2.63
N LEU A 229 -13.00 -19.24 1.36
CA LEU A 229 -12.54 -18.17 0.47
C LEU A 229 -11.03 -18.11 0.26
N LEU A 230 -10.30 -19.17 0.62
CA LEU A 230 -8.89 -19.28 0.28
C LEU A 230 -8.75 -19.35 -1.25
N PRO A 231 -7.82 -18.60 -1.84
CA PRO A 231 -7.62 -18.65 -3.28
C PRO A 231 -7.17 -20.05 -3.68
N VAL A 232 -7.70 -20.52 -4.80
CA VAL A 232 -7.27 -21.75 -5.49
C VAL A 232 -6.55 -21.35 -6.77
N TYR A 233 -7.01 -20.29 -7.43
CA TYR A 233 -6.45 -19.81 -8.68
C TYR A 233 -6.67 -18.33 -8.90
N ARG A 234 -5.73 -17.72 -9.64
CA ARG A 234 -5.88 -16.43 -10.29
C ARG A 234 -5.39 -16.50 -11.75
N GLY A 235 -6.15 -15.93 -12.66
CA GLY A 235 -5.79 -15.76 -14.06
C GLY A 235 -6.01 -14.32 -14.50
N ILE A 236 -4.95 -13.65 -14.93
CA ILE A 236 -5.00 -12.26 -15.41
C ILE A 236 -4.68 -12.25 -16.90
N LYS A 237 -5.47 -11.54 -17.70
CA LYS A 237 -5.21 -11.31 -19.12
C LYS A 237 -5.35 -9.83 -19.45
N GLN A 238 -4.28 -9.22 -19.93
CA GLN A 238 -4.28 -7.83 -20.38
C GLN A 238 -3.36 -7.69 -21.60
N GLY A 239 -3.92 -7.28 -22.74
CA GLY A 239 -3.19 -7.21 -23.99
C GLY A 239 -2.53 -8.56 -24.36
N GLY A 240 -1.22 -8.53 -24.62
CA GLY A 240 -0.42 -9.73 -24.89
C GLY A 240 0.11 -10.45 -23.65
N THR A 241 -0.20 -9.97 -22.44
CA THR A 241 0.28 -10.53 -21.18
C THR A 241 -0.78 -11.44 -20.55
N THR A 242 -0.36 -12.61 -20.09
CA THR A 242 -1.20 -13.53 -19.31
C THR A 242 -0.46 -13.96 -18.05
N VAL A 243 -1.11 -13.86 -16.90
CA VAL A 243 -0.59 -14.34 -15.62
C VAL A 243 -1.47 -15.49 -15.15
N THR A 244 -0.85 -16.58 -14.73
CA THR A 244 -1.52 -17.75 -14.17
C THR A 244 -0.91 -18.04 -12.82
N VAL A 245 -1.73 -18.18 -11.79
CA VAL A 245 -1.30 -18.45 -10.42
C VAL A 245 -2.20 -19.52 -9.83
N ASN A 246 -1.62 -20.59 -9.30
CA ASN A 246 -2.31 -21.57 -8.48
C ASN A 246 -1.81 -21.44 -7.04
N TYR A 247 -2.74 -21.59 -6.11
CA TYR A 247 -2.50 -21.40 -4.70
C TYR A 247 -2.68 -22.73 -3.97
N SER A 248 -1.83 -22.95 -2.97
CA SER A 248 -2.00 -23.95 -1.94
C SER A 248 -1.76 -23.29 -0.57
N GLU A 249 -1.87 -24.06 0.51
CA GLU A 249 -1.59 -23.56 1.86
C GLU A 249 -0.11 -23.22 2.08
N THR A 250 0.81 -23.87 1.35
CA THR A 250 2.27 -23.80 1.59
C THR A 250 3.06 -23.26 0.41
N GLU A 251 2.46 -23.14 -0.77
CA GLU A 251 3.14 -22.67 -1.97
C GLU A 251 2.19 -22.00 -2.96
N ILE A 252 2.76 -21.10 -3.74
CA ILE A 252 2.17 -20.50 -4.92
C ILE A 252 3.02 -20.85 -6.12
N ASN A 253 2.39 -21.31 -7.20
CA ASN A 253 3.06 -21.64 -8.45
C ASN A 253 2.32 -21.03 -9.64
N GLY A 254 3.06 -20.74 -10.72
CA GLY A 254 2.47 -20.06 -11.86
C GLY A 254 3.49 -19.57 -12.89
N SER A 255 3.00 -18.77 -13.83
CA SER A 255 3.87 -18.04 -14.74
C SER A 255 3.26 -16.72 -15.22
N ILE A 256 4.14 -15.78 -15.52
CA ILE A 256 3.85 -14.51 -16.20
C ILE A 256 4.34 -14.64 -17.63
N ASN A 257 3.40 -14.72 -18.56
CA ASN A 257 3.65 -14.81 -19.98
C ASN A 257 3.51 -13.44 -20.62
N MET A 258 4.59 -12.92 -21.19
CA MET A 258 4.63 -11.71 -21.98
C MET A 258 5.05 -12.05 -23.42
N PRO A 259 4.79 -11.17 -24.41
CA PRO A 259 5.22 -11.42 -25.78
C PRO A 259 6.73 -11.70 -25.86
N GLY A 260 7.09 -12.92 -26.26
CA GLY A 260 8.48 -13.36 -26.41
C GLY A 260 9.22 -13.70 -25.11
N ARG A 261 8.56 -13.71 -23.94
CA ARG A 261 9.18 -14.03 -22.66
C ARG A 261 8.18 -14.67 -21.69
N GLU A 262 8.52 -15.85 -21.20
CA GLU A 262 7.84 -16.47 -20.05
C GLU A 262 8.72 -16.32 -18.81
N MET A 263 8.11 -15.95 -17.68
CA MET A 263 8.77 -15.88 -16.38
C MET A 263 8.04 -16.80 -15.41
N PRO A 264 8.72 -17.76 -14.78
CA PRO A 264 8.11 -18.57 -13.73
C PRO A 264 7.76 -17.69 -12.52
N LEU A 265 6.67 -18.04 -11.84
CA LEU A 265 6.27 -17.47 -10.57
C LEU A 265 6.22 -18.62 -9.56
N THR A 266 7.05 -18.55 -8.53
CA THR A 266 7.08 -19.55 -7.46
C THR A 266 7.38 -18.86 -6.15
N SER A 267 6.60 -19.14 -5.13
CA SER A 267 6.77 -18.57 -3.79
C SER A 267 6.35 -19.60 -2.74
N GLU A 268 7.20 -19.85 -1.75
CA GLU A 268 6.83 -20.64 -0.56
C GLU A 268 6.05 -19.74 0.40
N LEU A 269 5.05 -20.32 1.05
CA LEU A 269 4.21 -19.64 2.04
C LEU A 269 4.48 -20.22 3.43
N GLU A 270 4.80 -19.33 4.37
CA GLU A 270 4.89 -19.70 5.80
C GLU A 270 3.51 -20.06 6.39
N ALA A 271 2.44 -19.48 5.84
CA ALA A 271 1.06 -19.74 6.20
C ALA A 271 0.10 -19.35 5.06
N PRO A 272 -1.15 -19.85 5.08
CA PRO A 272 -2.15 -19.49 4.08
C PRO A 272 -2.41 -17.99 3.99
N VAL A 273 -2.79 -17.57 2.78
CA VAL A 273 -3.10 -16.18 2.41
C VAL A 273 -4.48 -16.10 1.75
N TYR A 274 -5.16 -14.96 1.90
CA TYR A 274 -6.33 -14.63 1.09
C TYR A 274 -5.91 -14.10 -0.29
N GLY A 275 -6.86 -14.12 -1.24
CA GLY A 275 -6.69 -13.44 -2.52
C GLY A 275 -6.64 -11.92 -2.35
N SER A 276 -5.94 -11.24 -3.26
CA SER A 276 -5.87 -9.77 -3.31
C SER A 276 -7.04 -9.18 -4.13
N GLU A 277 -7.16 -7.85 -4.14
CA GLU A 277 -8.10 -7.10 -5.00
C GLU A 277 -9.56 -7.59 -4.89
N THR A 278 -10.21 -7.99 -5.99
CA THR A 278 -11.63 -8.39 -5.98
C THR A 278 -11.90 -9.65 -5.18
N ALA A 279 -10.90 -10.52 -4.99
CA ALA A 279 -11.02 -11.64 -4.06
C ALA A 279 -10.97 -11.17 -2.60
N LEU A 280 -10.17 -10.13 -2.29
CA LEU A 280 -10.16 -9.53 -0.96
C LEU A 280 -11.51 -8.87 -0.65
N ASP A 281 -12.14 -8.20 -1.62
CA ASP A 281 -13.47 -7.61 -1.44
C ASP A 281 -14.51 -8.65 -0.95
N LEU A 282 -14.45 -9.88 -1.49
CA LEU A 282 -15.32 -10.98 -1.09
C LEU A 282 -15.03 -11.47 0.35
N VAL A 283 -13.75 -11.49 0.74
CA VAL A 283 -13.34 -11.78 2.12
C VAL A 283 -13.88 -10.71 3.05
N LEU A 284 -13.69 -9.42 2.74
CA LEU A 284 -14.18 -8.30 3.55
C LEU A 284 -15.71 -8.36 3.73
N ALA A 285 -16.44 -8.70 2.67
CA ALA A 285 -17.89 -8.92 2.70
C ALA A 285 -18.29 -10.07 3.63
N SER A 286 -17.41 -11.04 3.85
CA SER A 286 -17.69 -12.26 4.63
C SER A 286 -17.11 -12.21 6.04
N LEU A 287 -16.44 -11.13 6.44
CA LEU A 287 -15.96 -10.95 7.81
C LEU A 287 -17.10 -10.54 8.75
N PRO A 288 -17.00 -10.85 10.06
CA PRO A 288 -17.97 -10.40 11.06
C PRO A 288 -17.77 -8.92 11.40
N LEU A 289 -17.94 -8.05 10.40
CA LEU A 289 -17.72 -6.61 10.54
C LEU A 289 -18.71 -6.02 11.55
N ALA A 290 -18.16 -5.27 12.50
CA ALA A 290 -18.89 -4.47 13.46
C ALA A 290 -17.97 -3.33 13.95
N PRO A 291 -18.49 -2.17 14.39
CA PRO A 291 -17.65 -1.12 14.96
C PRO A 291 -16.71 -1.65 16.05
N GLY A 292 -15.42 -1.34 15.92
CA GLY A 292 -14.37 -1.82 16.83
C GLY A 292 -13.86 -3.23 16.53
N TYR A 293 -14.39 -3.93 15.53
CA TYR A 293 -13.77 -5.16 15.02
C TYR A 293 -12.39 -4.84 14.45
N ALA A 294 -11.39 -5.64 14.81
CA ALA A 294 -10.04 -5.52 14.28
C ALA A 294 -9.41 -6.90 14.14
N THR A 295 -8.61 -7.08 13.10
CA THR A 295 -7.85 -8.32 12.85
C THR A 295 -6.63 -8.01 11.99
N THR A 296 -5.72 -8.97 11.89
CA THR A 296 -4.73 -9.02 10.82
C THR A 296 -5.15 -10.03 9.76
N LEU A 297 -4.75 -9.82 8.51
CA LEU A 297 -4.90 -10.78 7.43
C LEU A 297 -3.68 -10.75 6.52
N ARG A 298 -3.50 -11.80 5.72
CA ARG A 298 -2.43 -11.87 4.73
C ARG A 298 -3.02 -11.97 3.34
N THR A 299 -2.44 -11.24 2.39
CA THR A 299 -2.72 -11.40 0.96
C THR A 299 -1.43 -11.67 0.21
N PHE A 300 -1.52 -12.15 -1.03
CA PHE A 300 -0.35 -12.28 -1.89
C PHE A 300 -0.42 -11.31 -3.06
N ASP A 301 0.61 -10.48 -3.19
CA ASP A 301 0.75 -9.54 -4.30
C ASP A 301 1.55 -10.22 -5.42
N VAL A 302 0.87 -10.46 -6.54
CA VAL A 302 1.43 -11.19 -7.69
C VAL A 302 2.51 -10.39 -8.42
N LEU A 303 2.46 -9.06 -8.40
CA LEU A 303 3.41 -8.20 -9.10
C LEU A 303 4.77 -8.16 -8.38
N THR A 304 4.73 -8.06 -7.05
CA THR A 304 5.91 -8.06 -6.18
C THR A 304 6.31 -9.46 -5.72
N GLN A 305 5.48 -10.47 -5.99
CA GLN A 305 5.64 -11.87 -5.58
C GLN A 305 5.92 -12.00 -4.08
N SER A 306 5.15 -11.26 -3.28
CA SER A 306 5.35 -11.19 -1.84
C SER A 306 4.03 -11.26 -1.08
N VAL A 307 4.07 -11.88 0.09
CA VAL A 307 2.98 -11.82 1.07
C VAL A 307 2.92 -10.40 1.63
N LYS A 308 1.71 -9.84 1.71
CA LYS A 308 1.41 -8.57 2.36
C LYS A 308 0.63 -8.84 3.63
N ILE A 309 1.13 -8.35 4.75
CA ILE A 309 0.44 -8.44 6.04
C ILE A 309 -0.35 -7.14 6.22
N MET A 310 -1.67 -7.27 6.35
CA MET A 310 -2.57 -6.13 6.49
C MET A 310 -3.19 -6.15 7.88
N SER A 311 -3.17 -5.01 8.57
CA SER A 311 -4.11 -4.77 9.67
C SER A 311 -5.43 -4.27 9.10
N LEU A 312 -6.51 -4.70 9.72
CA LEU A 312 -7.88 -4.34 9.39
C LEU A 312 -8.55 -3.84 10.66
N GLY A 313 -9.16 -2.66 10.59
CA GLY A 313 -10.00 -2.12 11.66
C GLY A 313 -11.33 -1.57 11.12
N VAL A 314 -12.42 -1.74 11.86
CA VAL A 314 -13.71 -1.14 11.53
C VAL A 314 -13.90 0.11 12.37
N ALA A 315 -13.70 1.28 11.74
CA ALA A 315 -13.78 2.58 12.40
C ALA A 315 -15.21 2.93 12.86
N GLY A 316 -16.22 2.43 12.15
CA GLY A 316 -17.62 2.68 12.46
C GLY A 316 -18.55 2.34 11.30
N VAL A 317 -19.79 2.83 11.39
CA VAL A 317 -20.77 2.79 10.31
C VAL A 317 -20.98 4.23 9.83
N GLU A 318 -20.96 4.42 8.51
CA GLU A 318 -21.20 5.70 7.86
C GLU A 318 -22.26 5.54 6.76
N GLU A 319 -23.02 6.60 6.51
CA GLU A 319 -23.91 6.68 5.35
C GLU A 319 -23.07 7.09 4.12
N VAL A 320 -23.10 6.26 3.08
CA VAL A 320 -22.32 6.45 1.86
C VAL A 320 -23.26 6.55 0.67
N THR A 321 -23.24 7.69 -0.01
CA THR A 321 -23.99 7.91 -1.25
C THR A 321 -23.07 7.74 -2.46
N VAL A 322 -23.45 6.85 -3.36
CA VAL A 322 -22.80 6.57 -4.66
C VAL A 322 -23.85 6.54 -5.76
N PRO A 323 -23.50 6.47 -7.06
CA PRO A 323 -24.49 6.43 -8.14
C PRO A 323 -25.50 5.26 -8.04
N ALA A 324 -25.12 4.13 -7.44
CA ALA A 324 -26.03 3.01 -7.17
C ALA A 324 -27.09 3.29 -6.07
N GLY A 325 -26.92 4.34 -5.26
CA GLY A 325 -27.82 4.68 -4.16
C GLY A 325 -27.09 5.10 -2.89
N THR A 326 -27.85 5.21 -1.80
CA THR A 326 -27.35 5.50 -0.46
C THR A 326 -27.36 4.24 0.40
N PHE A 327 -26.25 3.96 1.06
CA PHE A 327 -26.03 2.74 1.84
C PHE A 327 -25.52 3.08 3.24
N GLU A 328 -26.03 2.42 4.27
CA GLU A 328 -25.29 2.29 5.53
C GLU A 328 -24.16 1.28 5.33
N ALA A 329 -22.92 1.69 5.57
CA ALA A 329 -21.73 0.88 5.30
C ALA A 329 -20.74 0.91 6.46
N TYR A 330 -20.11 -0.23 6.74
CA TYR A 330 -18.95 -0.32 7.61
C TYR A 330 -17.77 0.36 6.94
N LYS A 331 -17.13 1.29 7.65
CA LYS A 331 -15.86 1.89 7.24
C LYS A 331 -14.71 1.00 7.71
N VAL A 332 -14.18 0.21 6.78
CA VAL A 332 -13.07 -0.70 7.00
C VAL A 332 -11.77 0.00 6.60
N GLU A 333 -10.85 0.11 7.54
CA GLU A 333 -9.51 0.65 7.33
C GLU A 333 -8.52 -0.51 7.21
N LEU A 334 -7.81 -0.55 6.09
CA LEU A 334 -6.75 -1.50 5.80
C LEU A 334 -5.42 -0.76 5.84
N LYS A 335 -4.44 -1.28 6.57
CA LYS A 335 -3.09 -0.75 6.56
C LYS A 335 -2.09 -1.86 6.32
N ASN A 336 -1.14 -1.62 5.42
CA ASN A 336 -0.02 -2.54 5.23
C ASN A 336 0.93 -2.44 6.43
N MET A 337 1.17 -3.57 7.08
CA MET A 337 2.02 -3.65 8.27
C MET A 337 3.51 -3.63 7.93
N ASP A 338 3.88 -3.93 6.68
CA ASP A 338 5.28 -3.99 6.26
C ASP A 338 5.88 -2.59 5.94
N GLY A 339 5.12 -1.51 6.18
CA GLY A 339 5.55 -0.12 5.93
C GLY A 339 5.66 0.27 4.45
N GLU A 340 5.22 -0.61 3.55
CA GLU A 340 5.05 -0.33 2.12
C GLU A 340 3.70 0.36 1.86
N PRO A 341 3.61 1.29 0.89
CA PRO A 341 2.32 1.83 0.45
C PRO A 341 1.34 0.72 0.09
N GLY A 342 0.08 0.89 0.48
CA GLY A 342 -0.94 -0.13 0.32
C GLY A 342 -1.92 -0.19 1.48
N GLY A 343 -3.13 -0.63 1.17
CA GLY A 343 -4.28 -0.48 2.06
C GLY A 343 -5.15 0.69 1.63
N GLY A 344 -5.87 1.28 2.58
CA GLY A 344 -6.83 2.34 2.34
C GLY A 344 -8.14 2.09 3.06
N THR A 345 -9.20 2.74 2.60
CA THR A 345 -10.53 2.65 3.19
C THR A 345 -11.47 1.94 2.24
N VAL A 346 -12.18 0.92 2.74
CA VAL A 346 -13.24 0.21 2.03
C VAL A 346 -14.55 0.38 2.79
N TYR A 347 -15.59 0.81 2.09
CA TYR A 347 -16.95 0.91 2.62
C TYR A 347 -17.73 -0.31 2.20
N VAL A 348 -18.07 -1.16 3.16
CA VAL A 348 -18.75 -2.44 2.96
C VAL A 348 -20.20 -2.31 3.43
N SER A 349 -21.19 -2.61 2.57
CA SER A 349 -22.59 -2.45 2.95
C SER A 349 -22.95 -3.27 4.19
N THR A 350 -23.79 -2.71 5.07
CA THR A 350 -24.38 -3.42 6.21
C THR A 350 -25.57 -4.30 5.80
N ALA A 351 -26.09 -4.12 4.59
CA ALA A 351 -27.20 -4.90 4.07
C ALA A 351 -26.73 -6.30 3.63
N ALA A 352 -27.66 -7.26 3.57
CA ALA A 352 -27.38 -8.62 3.11
C ALA A 352 -26.61 -8.63 1.77
N GLY A 353 -25.57 -9.45 1.70
CA GLY A 353 -24.62 -9.51 0.58
C GLY A 353 -23.31 -8.75 0.84
N HIS A 354 -23.31 -7.77 1.75
CA HIS A 354 -22.12 -7.02 2.20
C HIS A 354 -21.20 -6.55 1.05
N GLN A 355 -21.75 -6.15 -0.10
CA GLN A 355 -20.90 -5.73 -1.21
C GLN A 355 -20.13 -4.44 -0.89
N LYS A 356 -18.95 -4.30 -1.48
CA LYS A 356 -18.20 -3.04 -1.48
C LYS A 356 -19.00 -1.96 -2.19
N VAL A 357 -19.29 -0.86 -1.48
CA VAL A 357 -20.02 0.31 -1.98
C VAL A 357 -19.05 1.36 -2.55
N ARG A 358 -17.95 1.58 -1.83
CA ARG A 358 -16.90 2.53 -2.20
C ARG A 358 -15.55 2.07 -1.66
N SER A 359 -14.47 2.41 -2.31
CA SER A 359 -13.13 2.30 -1.73
C SER A 359 -12.23 3.45 -2.16
N VAL A 360 -11.25 3.76 -1.33
CA VAL A 360 -10.09 4.61 -1.64
C VAL A 360 -8.86 3.82 -1.22
N MET A 361 -8.12 3.29 -2.19
CA MET A 361 -6.97 2.43 -1.95
C MET A 361 -5.68 3.12 -2.38
N GLU A 362 -4.60 2.91 -1.64
CA GLU A 362 -3.27 3.37 -2.02
C GLU A 362 -2.68 2.48 -3.11
N LEU A 363 -2.04 3.11 -4.10
CA LEU A 363 -1.35 2.40 -5.16
C LEU A 363 0.11 2.14 -4.75
N PRO A 364 0.68 0.97 -5.09
CA PRO A 364 2.06 0.67 -4.79
C PRO A 364 3.05 1.71 -5.35
N ALA A 365 4.14 1.97 -4.63
CA ALA A 365 5.18 2.90 -5.07
C ALA A 365 5.74 2.60 -6.48
N MET A 366 5.83 1.33 -6.85
CA MET A 366 6.28 0.90 -8.19
C MET A 366 5.37 1.36 -9.33
N MET A 367 4.09 1.58 -9.06
CA MET A 367 3.11 2.14 -10.00
C MET A 367 3.15 3.67 -10.05
N GLY A 368 4.07 4.29 -9.31
CA GLY A 368 4.16 5.74 -9.16
C GLY A 368 3.45 6.28 -7.93
N GLY A 369 2.95 5.41 -7.04
CA GLY A 369 2.18 5.80 -5.86
C GLY A 369 0.81 6.37 -6.22
N GLY A 370 0.19 7.04 -5.24
CA GLY A 370 -1.11 7.70 -5.42
C GLY A 370 -2.28 6.85 -4.92
N THR A 371 -3.48 7.11 -5.44
CA THR A 371 -4.71 6.46 -4.96
C THR A 371 -5.61 5.99 -6.09
N VAL A 372 -6.43 4.98 -5.82
CA VAL A 372 -7.57 4.61 -6.66
C VAL A 372 -8.85 4.70 -5.85
N THR A 373 -9.78 5.52 -6.31
CA THR A 373 -11.14 5.58 -5.76
C THR A 373 -12.05 4.76 -6.65
N SER A 374 -12.90 3.91 -6.06
CA SER A 374 -13.90 3.13 -6.78
C SER A 374 -15.27 3.35 -6.15
N GLU A 375 -16.29 3.58 -6.97
CA GLU A 375 -17.67 3.80 -6.52
C GLU A 375 -18.65 2.90 -7.27
N LEU A 376 -19.54 2.25 -6.52
CA LEU A 376 -20.56 1.36 -7.06
C LEU A 376 -21.57 2.14 -7.91
N GLN A 377 -21.73 1.71 -9.15
CA GLN A 377 -22.63 2.27 -10.16
C GLN A 377 -23.96 1.52 -10.20
N ALA A 378 -23.92 0.19 -10.13
CA ALA A 378 -25.11 -0.66 -10.16
C ALA A 378 -24.85 -2.03 -9.52
N VAL A 379 -25.93 -2.63 -8.99
CA VAL A 379 -26.02 -4.04 -8.63
C VAL A 379 -27.06 -4.67 -9.57
N LYS A 380 -26.67 -5.71 -10.33
CA LYS A 380 -27.50 -6.34 -11.36
C LYS A 380 -27.87 -7.78 -11.03
#